data_AF-A0A8S9XB99-F1
#
_entry.id   AF-A0A8S9XB99-F1
#
_cell.length_a   1.000
_cell.length_b   1.000
_cell.length_c   1.000
_cell.angle_alpha   90.00
_cell.angle_beta   90.00
_cell.angle_gamma   90.00
#
_symmetry.space_group_name_H-M   'P 1'
#
loop_
_entity.id
_entity.type
_entity.pdbx_description
1 polymer ?
#
loop_
_entity_poly.entity_id
_entity_poly.type
_entity_poly.pdbx_seq_one_letter_code
_entity_poly.pdbx_strand_id
1 'polypeptide(L)'
;MSNSTVQNAASTEEETVSIDWGSEKLNKAQHTIDENKWDIEAWGVLIREAQNRWINDVRTFFERLVNTFPTSGRYWKIYIEQEMKGRNFERVEKLFQRCLIKVLNIKLWKLYLAYVKETKAALPTFKEKMAQAYDFALEKIGMDIQSFSIWNDYVTFLKGVEAVGSYAENQKITAVRKVYQRGVVNPMMKIENLWKDYMAYEQGINPIIAEKMAMERSRDYMNARRVAKEFEAITRGLSRSIPSVPPTG
;
A
#
# COMPACT_ATOMS: atom_id res chain seq x y z
N MET A 1 -38.82 -35.01 -27.82
CA MET A 1 -38.94 -33.60 -28.24
C MET A 1 -37.98 -32.80 -27.40
N SER A 2 -37.11 -32.07 -28.08
CA SER A 2 -35.77 -31.68 -27.64
C SER A 2 -35.77 -30.36 -26.85
N ASN A 3 -34.78 -30.26 -25.95
CA ASN A 3 -34.34 -29.09 -25.19
C ASN A 3 -34.49 -27.73 -25.90
N SER A 4 -34.83 -26.68 -25.15
CA SER A 4 -33.86 -25.61 -24.80
C SER A 4 -34.55 -24.41 -24.14
N THR A 5 -34.42 -24.34 -22.82
CA THR A 5 -34.47 -23.08 -22.07
C THR A 5 -33.11 -22.42 -22.22
N VAL A 6 -33.02 -21.32 -22.96
CA VAL A 6 -31.80 -20.48 -23.02
C VAL A 6 -32.18 -19.02 -22.77
N GLN A 7 -31.92 -18.61 -21.53
CA GLN A 7 -31.24 -17.37 -21.14
C GLN A 7 -31.40 -16.16 -22.08
N ASN A 8 -32.33 -15.27 -21.74
CA ASN A 8 -32.15 -13.83 -21.99
C ASN A 8 -31.27 -13.26 -20.88
N ALA A 9 -29.95 -13.35 -21.06
CA ALA A 9 -29.01 -12.53 -20.32
C ALA A 9 -29.01 -11.14 -20.97
N ALA A 10 -29.55 -10.16 -20.27
CA ALA A 10 -29.46 -8.76 -20.64
C ALA A 10 -27.98 -8.37 -20.76
N SER A 11 -27.55 -8.09 -21.99
CA SER A 11 -26.33 -7.38 -22.29
C SER A 11 -26.48 -5.94 -21.79
N THR A 12 -25.99 -5.66 -20.58
CA THR A 12 -25.65 -4.29 -20.20
C THR A 12 -24.47 -3.86 -21.06
N GLU A 13 -24.78 -3.21 -22.18
CA GLU A 13 -23.85 -2.34 -22.88
C GLU A 13 -23.39 -1.29 -21.86
N GLU A 14 -22.17 -1.42 -21.35
CA GLU A 14 -21.51 -0.33 -20.64
C GLU A 14 -21.38 0.81 -21.64
N GLU A 15 -22.25 1.83 -21.53
CA GLU A 15 -22.05 3.11 -22.20
C GLU A 15 -20.65 3.60 -21.83
N THR A 16 -19.70 3.36 -22.74
CA THR A 16 -18.39 3.96 -22.69
C THR A 16 -18.62 5.45 -22.96
N VAL A 17 -18.89 6.21 -21.90
CA VAL A 17 -18.94 7.67 -21.97
C VAL A 17 -17.62 8.11 -22.59
N SER A 18 -17.68 8.52 -23.85
CA SER A 18 -16.52 9.03 -24.58
C SER A 18 -16.07 10.30 -23.88
N ILE A 19 -14.91 10.25 -23.26
CA ILE A 19 -14.32 11.41 -22.62
C ILE A 19 -13.81 12.32 -23.72
N ASP A 20 -14.35 13.53 -23.82
CA ASP A 20 -13.79 14.53 -24.72
C ASP A 20 -12.45 15.02 -24.14
N TRP A 21 -11.36 14.55 -24.74
CA TRP A 21 -10.03 14.93 -24.32
C TRP A 21 -9.62 16.33 -24.83
N GLY A 22 -10.37 16.94 -25.76
CA GLY A 22 -10.10 18.31 -26.24
C GLY A 22 -8.79 18.49 -27.01
N SER A 23 -8.05 17.42 -27.29
CA SER A 23 -6.79 17.44 -28.04
C SER A 23 -6.71 16.27 -29.01
N GLU A 24 -6.33 16.55 -30.26
CA GLU A 24 -6.15 15.54 -31.29
C GLU A 24 -5.12 14.47 -30.89
N LYS A 25 -4.07 14.86 -30.15
CA LYS A 25 -3.05 13.92 -29.63
C LYS A 25 -3.65 12.94 -28.62
N LEU A 26 -4.54 13.41 -27.76
CA LEU A 26 -5.17 12.58 -26.74
C LEU A 26 -6.25 11.66 -27.36
N ASN A 27 -6.98 12.17 -28.34
CA ASN A 27 -7.92 11.35 -29.11
C ASN A 27 -7.20 10.24 -29.91
N LYS A 28 -6.01 10.54 -30.47
CA LYS A 28 -5.14 9.51 -31.07
C LYS A 28 -4.71 8.47 -30.03
N ALA A 29 -4.25 8.89 -28.85
CA ALA A 29 -3.87 7.97 -27.79
C ALA A 29 -5.04 7.10 -27.31
N GLN A 30 -6.26 7.66 -27.27
CA GLN A 30 -7.48 6.91 -26.96
C GLN A 30 -7.74 5.83 -28.01
N HIS A 31 -7.67 6.18 -29.30
CA HIS A 31 -7.81 5.23 -30.40
C HIS A 31 -6.75 4.11 -30.32
N THR A 32 -5.50 4.47 -30.03
CA THR A 32 -4.41 3.49 -29.87
C THR A 32 -4.69 2.48 -28.76
N ILE A 33 -5.31 2.90 -27.64
CA ILE A 33 -5.69 1.99 -26.54
C ILE A 33 -6.90 1.12 -26.90
N ASP A 34 -7.79 1.63 -27.75
CA ASP A 34 -8.94 0.88 -28.26
C ASP A 34 -8.48 -0.24 -29.21
N GLU A 35 -7.49 0.05 -30.07
CA GLU A 35 -6.86 -0.94 -30.95
C GLU A 35 -5.93 -1.89 -30.19
N ASN A 36 -5.06 -1.35 -29.32
CA ASN A 36 -4.09 -2.10 -28.53
C ASN A 36 -4.19 -1.75 -27.04
N LYS A 37 -4.92 -2.58 -26.31
CA LYS A 37 -5.15 -2.42 -24.86
C LYS A 37 -3.87 -2.45 -24.02
N TRP A 38 -2.77 -2.99 -24.55
CA TRP A 38 -1.50 -3.18 -23.83
C TRP A 38 -0.47 -2.08 -24.11
N ASP A 39 -0.83 -1.03 -24.85
CA ASP A 39 0.06 0.10 -25.11
C ASP A 39 0.26 0.99 -23.86
N ILE A 40 1.33 0.70 -23.11
CA ILE A 40 1.68 1.42 -21.88
C ILE A 40 1.97 2.91 -22.15
N GLU A 41 2.48 3.26 -23.33
CA GLU A 41 2.83 4.65 -23.67
C GLU A 41 1.57 5.48 -23.88
N ALA A 42 0.61 4.96 -24.65
CA ALA A 42 -0.68 5.59 -24.87
C ALA A 42 -1.44 5.76 -23.54
N TRP A 43 -1.49 4.72 -22.71
CA TRP A 43 -2.05 4.81 -21.36
C TRP A 43 -1.33 5.88 -20.52
N GLY A 44 0.00 5.95 -20.61
CA GLY A 44 0.81 6.93 -19.89
C GLY A 44 0.54 8.39 -20.31
N VAL A 45 0.19 8.63 -21.57
CA VAL A 45 -0.23 9.96 -22.06
C VAL A 45 -1.59 10.33 -21.44
N LEU A 46 -2.58 9.44 -21.53
CA LEU A 46 -3.92 9.71 -21.00
C LEU A 46 -3.96 9.83 -19.48
N ILE A 47 -3.19 9.00 -18.75
CA ILE A 47 -3.12 9.09 -17.28
C ILE A 47 -2.62 10.47 -16.84
N ARG A 48 -1.60 11.03 -17.52
CA ARG A 48 -1.06 12.35 -17.18
C ARG A 48 -2.11 13.44 -17.33
N GLU A 49 -2.90 13.38 -18.40
CA GLU A 49 -4.00 14.32 -18.60
C GLU A 49 -5.12 14.11 -17.59
N ALA A 50 -5.53 12.85 -17.36
CA ALA A 50 -6.62 12.51 -16.44
C ALA A 50 -6.35 12.98 -15.00
N GLN A 51 -5.09 13.00 -14.56
CA GLN A 51 -4.71 13.51 -13.24
C GLN A 51 -4.97 15.00 -13.05
N ASN A 52 -5.02 15.78 -14.14
CA ASN A 52 -5.27 17.22 -14.13
C ASN A 52 -6.76 17.57 -14.22
N ARG A 53 -7.63 16.58 -14.46
CA ARG A 53 -9.07 16.77 -14.60
C ARG A 53 -9.82 16.42 -13.32
N TRP A 54 -11.04 16.93 -13.22
CA TRP A 54 -11.92 16.59 -12.12
C TRP A 54 -12.32 15.10 -12.19
N ILE A 55 -12.27 14.40 -11.05
CA ILE A 55 -12.44 12.93 -11.00
C ILE A 55 -13.76 12.44 -11.60
N ASN A 56 -14.85 13.20 -11.43
CA ASN A 56 -16.15 12.85 -12.02
C ASN A 56 -16.11 12.69 -13.54
N ASP A 57 -15.30 13.47 -14.26
CA ASP A 57 -15.28 13.47 -15.72
C ASP A 57 -14.39 12.35 -16.27
N VAL A 58 -13.39 11.91 -15.50
CA VAL A 58 -12.37 10.92 -15.92
C VAL A 58 -12.49 9.58 -15.21
N ARG A 59 -13.56 9.37 -14.44
CA ARG A 59 -13.73 8.15 -13.65
C ARG A 59 -13.83 6.89 -14.50
N THR A 60 -14.60 6.96 -15.59
CA THR A 60 -14.78 5.84 -16.53
C THR A 60 -13.43 5.39 -17.09
N PHE A 61 -12.54 6.34 -17.38
CA PHE A 61 -11.17 6.05 -17.78
C PHE A 61 -10.36 5.32 -16.71
N PHE A 62 -10.41 5.78 -15.45
CA PHE A 62 -9.68 5.11 -14.36
C PHE A 62 -10.22 3.72 -14.06
N GLU A 63 -11.54 3.50 -14.12
CA GLU A 63 -12.13 2.15 -14.01
C GLU A 63 -11.65 1.23 -15.14
N ARG A 64 -11.64 1.72 -16.38
CA ARG A 64 -11.11 0.96 -17.52
C ARG A 64 -9.62 0.64 -17.34
N LEU A 65 -8.83 1.58 -16.83
CA LEU A 65 -7.41 1.40 -16.57
C LEU A 65 -7.16 0.27 -15.55
N VAL A 66 -7.84 0.29 -14.40
CA VAL A 66 -7.64 -0.72 -13.36
C VAL A 66 -8.25 -2.08 -13.72
N ASN A 67 -9.27 -2.11 -14.58
CA ASN A 67 -9.80 -3.35 -15.12
C ASN A 67 -8.87 -3.98 -16.16
N THR A 68 -8.15 -3.16 -16.94
CA THR A 68 -7.14 -3.64 -17.91
C THR A 68 -5.88 -4.12 -17.19
N PHE A 69 -5.46 -3.43 -16.14
CA PHE A 69 -4.25 -3.74 -15.36
C PHE A 69 -4.56 -3.97 -13.87
N PRO A 70 -5.27 -5.06 -13.52
CA PRO A 70 -5.74 -5.29 -12.16
C PRO A 70 -4.61 -5.53 -11.14
N THR A 71 -3.43 -5.94 -11.59
CA THR A 71 -2.25 -6.19 -10.75
C THR A 71 -1.37 -4.95 -10.55
N SER A 72 -1.63 -3.86 -11.28
CA SER A 72 -0.79 -2.66 -11.24
C SER A 72 -1.10 -1.81 -10.02
N GLY A 73 -0.36 -2.02 -8.92
CA GLY A 73 -0.48 -1.20 -7.72
C GLY A 73 -0.24 0.29 -7.97
N ARG A 74 0.54 0.63 -9.00
CA ARG A 74 0.77 2.02 -9.43
C ARG A 74 -0.52 2.66 -9.95
N TYR A 75 -1.28 1.97 -10.79
CA TYR A 75 -2.51 2.51 -11.37
C TYR A 75 -3.64 2.59 -10.35
N TRP A 76 -3.78 1.56 -9.50
CA TRP A 76 -4.67 1.63 -8.34
C TRP A 76 -4.36 2.82 -7.44
N LYS A 77 -3.08 3.04 -7.13
CA LYS A 77 -2.65 4.19 -6.33
C LYS A 77 -3.09 5.51 -6.95
N ILE A 78 -2.83 5.71 -8.25
CA ILE A 78 -3.18 6.95 -8.96
C ILE A 78 -4.69 7.20 -8.91
N TYR A 79 -5.50 6.17 -9.16
CA TYR A 79 -6.95 6.30 -9.14
C TYR A 79 -7.46 6.67 -7.73
N ILE A 80 -6.96 5.98 -6.69
CA ILE A 80 -7.33 6.27 -5.30
C ILE A 80 -6.89 7.68 -4.90
N GLU A 81 -5.67 8.11 -5.28
CA GLU A 81 -5.21 9.49 -5.02
C GLU A 81 -6.13 10.53 -5.66
N GLN A 82 -6.66 10.27 -6.86
CA GLN A 82 -7.58 11.18 -7.53
C GLN A 82 -8.96 11.23 -6.85
N GLU A 83 -9.51 10.09 -6.41
CA GLU A 83 -10.75 10.05 -5.62
C GLU A 83 -10.58 10.69 -4.23
N MET A 84 -9.40 10.55 -3.61
CA MET A 84 -9.06 11.24 -2.36
C MET A 84 -9.01 12.76 -2.54
N LYS A 85 -8.41 13.28 -3.63
CA LYS A 85 -8.43 14.72 -3.96
C LYS A 85 -9.86 15.24 -4.11
N GLY A 86 -10.74 14.43 -4.70
CA GLY A 86 -12.17 14.73 -4.80
C GLY A 86 -12.96 14.58 -3.49
N ARG A 87 -12.32 14.20 -2.38
CA ARG A 87 -12.94 13.89 -1.08
C ARG A 87 -14.06 12.84 -1.14
N ASN A 88 -14.02 11.94 -2.13
CA ASN A 88 -15.00 10.87 -2.30
C ASN A 88 -14.63 9.63 -1.45
N PHE A 89 -14.58 9.80 -0.12
CA PHE A 89 -14.05 8.77 0.79
C PHE A 89 -14.80 7.43 0.73
N GLU A 90 -16.12 7.44 0.49
CA GLU A 90 -16.90 6.20 0.33
C GLU A 90 -16.40 5.37 -0.87
N ARG A 91 -16.04 6.03 -1.98
CA ARG A 91 -15.49 5.36 -3.16
C ARG A 91 -14.08 4.87 -2.90
N VAL A 92 -13.25 5.68 -2.23
CA VAL A 92 -11.91 5.28 -1.80
C VAL A 92 -11.94 3.99 -0.98
N GLU A 93 -12.89 3.85 -0.05
CA GLU A 93 -13.06 2.63 0.73
C GLU A 93 -13.41 1.41 -0.15
N LYS A 94 -14.34 1.56 -1.09
CA LYS A 94 -14.70 0.50 -2.06
C LYS A 94 -13.51 0.12 -2.95
N LEU A 95 -12.67 1.08 -3.34
CA LEU A 95 -11.46 0.82 -4.12
C LEU A 95 -10.43 0.02 -3.32
N PHE A 96 -10.18 0.39 -2.05
CA PHE A 96 -9.31 -0.40 -1.19
C PHE A 96 -9.83 -1.83 -0.98
N GLN A 97 -11.13 -2.02 -0.79
CA GLN A 97 -11.73 -3.36 -0.69
C GLN A 97 -11.50 -4.20 -1.96
N ARG A 98 -11.56 -3.59 -3.15
CA ARG A 98 -11.33 -4.28 -4.43
C ARG A 98 -9.86 -4.71 -4.63
N CYS A 99 -8.90 -3.85 -4.29
CA CYS A 99 -7.51 -4.03 -4.71
C CYS A 99 -6.52 -4.42 -3.59
N LEU A 100 -6.74 -4.01 -2.34
CA LEU A 100 -5.69 -3.99 -1.32
C LEU A 100 -5.11 -5.39 -1.00
N ILE A 101 -5.98 -6.40 -0.88
CA ILE A 101 -5.55 -7.78 -0.61
C ILE A 101 -5.05 -8.51 -1.86
N LYS A 102 -5.46 -8.07 -3.05
CA LYS A 102 -5.07 -8.69 -4.33
C LYS A 102 -3.73 -8.15 -4.83
N VAL A 103 -3.41 -6.91 -4.49
CA VAL A 103 -2.24 -6.19 -4.99
C VAL A 103 -1.32 -5.83 -3.83
N LEU A 104 -0.30 -6.66 -3.62
CA LEU A 104 0.71 -6.46 -2.58
C LEU A 104 1.77 -5.44 -3.03
N ASN A 105 1.38 -4.15 -3.06
CA ASN A 105 2.27 -3.05 -3.42
C ASN A 105 2.53 -2.11 -2.24
N ILE A 106 3.80 -1.94 -1.85
CA ILE A 106 4.17 -1.14 -0.67
C ILE A 106 3.63 0.31 -0.72
N LYS A 107 3.57 0.94 -1.90
CA LYS A 107 3.08 2.32 -2.03
C LYS A 107 1.56 2.40 -1.86
N LEU A 108 0.83 1.36 -2.28
CA LEU A 108 -0.61 1.26 -2.11
C LEU A 108 -0.98 1.07 -0.62
N TRP A 109 -0.24 0.21 0.09
CA TRP A 109 -0.44 0.00 1.53
C TRP A 109 -0.11 1.25 2.36
N LYS A 110 0.91 2.02 1.96
CA LYS A 110 1.17 3.34 2.57
C LYS A 110 0.02 4.32 2.35
N LEU A 111 -0.55 4.33 1.15
CA LEU A 111 -1.72 5.17 0.85
C LEU A 111 -2.94 4.75 1.71
N TYR A 112 -3.14 3.45 1.89
CA TYR A 112 -4.18 2.92 2.80
C TYR A 112 -3.98 3.42 4.23
N LEU A 113 -2.77 3.32 4.78
CA LEU A 113 -2.47 3.81 6.13
C LEU A 113 -2.68 5.33 6.25
N ALA A 114 -2.30 6.10 5.22
CA ALA A 114 -2.55 7.53 5.17
C ALA A 114 -4.06 7.85 5.14
N TYR A 115 -4.84 7.12 4.35
CA TYR A 115 -6.30 7.23 4.29
C TYR A 115 -6.96 6.94 5.65
N VAL A 116 -6.56 5.86 6.33
CA VAL A 116 -7.09 5.54 7.67
C VAL A 116 -6.74 6.65 8.67
N LYS A 117 -5.49 7.14 8.61
CA LYS A 117 -5.03 8.26 9.45
C LYS A 117 -5.88 9.51 9.24
N GLU A 118 -6.14 9.90 8.00
CA GLU A 118 -6.91 11.10 7.67
C GLU A 118 -8.39 10.97 8.03
N THR A 119 -9.03 9.86 7.65
CA THR A 119 -10.48 9.70 7.80
C THR A 119 -10.93 9.31 9.20
N LYS A 120 -10.07 8.65 9.99
CA LYS A 120 -10.42 8.16 11.31
C LYS A 120 -9.84 9.00 12.45
N ALA A 121 -9.02 10.02 12.17
CA ALA A 121 -8.36 10.86 13.19
C ALA A 121 -9.33 11.51 14.18
N ALA A 122 -10.54 11.89 13.74
CA ALA A 122 -11.53 12.53 14.60
C ALA A 122 -12.30 11.55 15.51
N LEU A 123 -12.13 10.24 15.33
CA LEU A 123 -12.86 9.25 16.10
C LEU A 123 -12.18 9.01 17.46
N PRO A 124 -12.94 8.85 18.56
CA PRO A 124 -12.36 8.46 19.86
C PRO A 124 -11.61 7.11 19.79
N THR A 125 -12.08 6.20 18.93
CA THR A 125 -11.48 4.88 18.67
C THR A 125 -10.34 4.92 17.65
N PHE A 126 -9.86 6.10 17.26
CA PHE A 126 -8.78 6.27 16.28
C PHE A 126 -7.55 5.42 16.61
N LYS A 127 -7.12 5.44 17.88
CA LYS A 127 -5.90 4.75 18.32
C LYS A 127 -5.97 3.24 18.04
N GLU A 128 -7.10 2.63 18.39
CA GLU A 128 -7.36 1.21 18.19
C GLU A 128 -7.45 0.87 16.70
N LYS A 129 -8.23 1.64 15.93
CA LYS A 129 -8.39 1.41 14.49
C LYS A 129 -7.08 1.57 13.72
N MET A 130 -6.26 2.55 14.10
CA MET A 130 -4.97 2.79 13.47
C MET A 130 -3.96 1.68 13.82
N ALA A 131 -3.93 1.21 15.07
CA ALA A 131 -3.11 0.05 15.45
C ALA A 131 -3.51 -1.21 14.67
N GLN A 132 -4.82 -1.49 14.55
CA GLN A 132 -5.33 -2.60 13.73
C GLN A 132 -4.92 -2.46 12.25
N ALA A 133 -4.97 -1.25 11.69
CA ALA A 133 -4.55 -1.01 10.31
C ALA A 133 -3.04 -1.25 10.11
N TYR A 134 -2.20 -0.85 11.06
CA TYR A 134 -0.76 -1.15 11.03
C TYR A 134 -0.48 -2.64 11.19
N ASP A 135 -1.13 -3.32 12.14
CA ASP A 135 -0.96 -4.77 12.33
C ASP A 135 -1.36 -5.54 11.07
N PHE A 136 -2.48 -5.16 10.45
CA PHE A 136 -2.93 -5.73 9.18
C PHE A 136 -1.93 -5.48 8.03
N ALA A 137 -1.41 -4.26 7.91
CA ALA A 137 -0.39 -3.95 6.91
C ALA A 137 0.90 -4.76 7.12
N LEU A 138 1.36 -4.91 8.37
CA LEU A 138 2.55 -5.69 8.70
C LEU A 138 2.35 -7.20 8.52
N GLU A 139 1.12 -7.70 8.67
CA GLU A 139 0.79 -9.09 8.34
C GLU A 139 0.88 -9.37 6.83
N LYS A 140 0.37 -8.46 5.99
CA LYS A 140 0.30 -8.69 4.54
C LYS A 140 1.55 -8.25 3.77
N ILE A 141 2.15 -7.11 4.13
CA ILE A 141 3.29 -6.52 3.41
C ILE A 141 4.51 -6.24 4.29
N GLY A 142 4.49 -6.72 5.54
CA GLY A 142 5.62 -6.57 6.46
C GLY A 142 6.91 -7.20 5.92
N MET A 143 6.84 -8.31 5.18
CA MET A 143 8.02 -8.98 4.60
C MET A 143 8.59 -8.29 3.35
N ASP A 144 7.95 -7.23 2.85
CA ASP A 144 8.49 -6.47 1.73
C ASP A 144 9.82 -5.81 2.12
N ILE A 145 10.80 -5.85 1.23
CA ILE A 145 12.13 -5.30 1.50
C ILE A 145 12.11 -3.78 1.77
N GLN A 146 11.12 -3.05 1.26
CA GLN A 146 10.91 -1.61 1.47
C GLN A 146 9.91 -1.31 2.60
N SER A 147 9.53 -2.30 3.41
CA SER A 147 8.56 -2.17 4.50
C SER A 147 9.04 -1.33 5.68
N PHE A 148 10.34 -1.05 5.81
CA PHE A 148 10.95 -0.34 6.95
C PHE A 148 10.16 0.89 7.42
N SER A 149 9.71 1.74 6.50
CA SER A 149 8.93 2.93 6.86
C SER A 149 7.61 2.60 7.56
N ILE A 150 6.93 1.50 7.21
CA ILE A 150 5.68 1.10 7.88
C ILE A 150 5.98 0.70 9.32
N TRP A 151 7.06 -0.05 9.55
CA TRP A 151 7.53 -0.40 10.89
C TRP A 151 7.85 0.85 11.71
N ASN A 152 8.64 1.77 11.14
CA ASN A 152 9.04 3.01 11.80
C ASN A 152 7.84 3.91 12.12
N ASP A 153 6.90 4.05 11.19
CA ASP A 153 5.69 4.85 11.38
C ASP A 153 4.80 4.23 12.47
N TYR A 154 4.67 2.90 12.52
CA TYR A 154 3.90 2.23 13.56
C TYR A 154 4.52 2.40 14.95
N VAL A 155 5.84 2.22 15.06
CA VAL A 155 6.58 2.49 16.30
C VAL A 155 6.40 3.93 16.75
N THR A 156 6.53 4.88 15.82
CA THR A 156 6.35 6.32 16.10
C THR A 156 4.93 6.60 16.58
N PHE A 157 3.93 6.00 15.93
CA PHE A 157 2.54 6.09 16.34
C PHE A 157 2.32 5.56 17.76
N LEU A 158 2.83 4.37 18.10
CA LEU A 158 2.70 3.79 19.44
C LEU A 158 3.43 4.64 20.51
N LYS A 159 4.59 5.20 20.18
CA LYS A 159 5.30 6.15 21.07
C LYS A 159 4.54 7.46 21.26
N GLY A 160 3.75 7.89 20.28
CA GLY A 160 2.90 9.09 20.36
C GLY A 160 1.61 8.89 21.17
N VAL A 161 1.23 7.66 21.50
CA VAL A 161 0.04 7.40 22.33
C VAL A 161 0.28 7.92 23.75
N GLU A 162 -0.54 8.87 24.19
CA GLU A 162 -0.60 9.31 25.58
C GLU A 162 -1.01 8.15 26.49
N ALA A 163 -0.23 7.93 27.54
CA ALA A 163 -0.46 6.94 28.58
C ALA A 163 -0.30 7.65 29.92
N VAL A 164 -1.32 7.54 30.79
CA VAL A 164 -1.32 8.19 32.11
C VAL A 164 -1.27 7.11 33.19
N GLY A 165 -0.26 7.21 34.05
CA GLY A 165 -0.03 6.26 35.13
C GLY A 165 0.81 5.05 34.72
N SER A 166 1.45 4.44 35.71
CA SER A 166 2.48 3.41 35.51
C SER A 166 1.98 2.17 34.78
N TYR A 167 0.71 1.79 34.96
CA TYR A 167 0.14 0.63 34.25
C TYR A 167 0.02 0.89 32.74
N ALA A 168 -0.52 2.04 32.35
CA ALA A 168 -0.69 2.41 30.95
C ALA A 168 0.67 2.62 30.26
N GLU A 169 1.65 3.22 30.95
CA GLU A 169 3.02 3.37 30.43
C GLU A 169 3.68 2.00 30.18
N ASN A 170 3.52 1.04 31.10
CA ASN A 170 4.04 -0.31 30.91
C ASN A 170 3.38 -1.06 29.74
N GLN A 171 2.07 -0.85 29.51
CA GLN A 171 1.38 -1.39 28.33
C GLN A 171 1.95 -0.79 27.03
N LYS A 172 2.15 0.53 26.99
CA LYS A 172 2.79 1.22 25.86
C LYS A 172 4.19 0.68 25.59
N ILE A 173 5.00 0.52 26.64
CA ILE A 173 6.34 -0.07 26.55
C ILE A 173 6.28 -1.46 25.92
N THR A 174 5.37 -2.31 26.42
CA THR A 174 5.17 -3.68 25.94
C THR A 174 4.74 -3.71 24.47
N ALA A 175 3.81 -2.83 24.06
CA ALA A 175 3.34 -2.74 22.68
C ALA A 175 4.46 -2.31 21.72
N VAL A 176 5.19 -1.25 22.05
CA VAL A 176 6.32 -0.76 21.23
C VAL A 176 7.41 -1.83 21.12
N ARG A 177 7.76 -2.48 22.24
CA ARG A 177 8.74 -3.57 22.27
C ARG A 177 8.34 -4.73 21.36
N LYS A 178 7.06 -5.13 21.39
CA LYS A 178 6.56 -6.20 20.51
C LYS A 178 6.78 -5.89 19.03
N VAL A 179 6.54 -4.65 18.61
CA VAL A 179 6.75 -4.23 17.21
C VAL A 179 8.23 -4.22 16.84
N TYR A 180 9.10 -3.66 17.69
CA TYR A 180 10.54 -3.70 17.46
C TYR A 180 11.07 -5.12 17.35
N GLN A 181 10.75 -5.99 18.33
CA GLN A 181 11.23 -7.37 18.35
C GLN A 181 10.76 -8.16 17.13
N ARG A 182 9.53 -7.91 16.64
CA ARG A 182 9.04 -8.51 15.39
C ARG A 182 9.78 -7.97 14.16
N GLY A 183 10.07 -6.67 14.12
CA GLY A 183 10.71 -6.02 12.98
C GLY A 183 12.20 -6.34 12.85
N VAL A 184 12.95 -6.49 13.94
CA VAL A 184 14.41 -6.76 13.91
C VAL A 184 14.76 -8.17 13.44
N VAL A 185 13.78 -9.06 13.36
CA VAL A 185 13.92 -10.43 12.80
C VAL A 185 13.48 -10.48 11.33
N ASN A 186 12.87 -9.42 10.81
CA ASN A 186 12.34 -9.37 9.46
C ASN A 186 13.37 -8.79 8.48
N PRO A 187 13.83 -9.55 7.46
CA PRO A 187 14.83 -9.08 6.52
C PRO A 187 14.30 -7.94 5.63
N MET A 188 14.73 -6.71 5.90
CA MET A 188 14.32 -5.52 5.15
C MET A 188 15.44 -4.49 5.01
N MET A 189 15.28 -3.54 4.09
CA MET A 189 16.17 -2.39 3.98
C MET A 189 16.23 -1.62 5.30
N LYS A 190 17.40 -1.07 5.64
CA LYS A 190 17.58 -0.25 6.85
C LYS A 190 17.20 -0.97 8.16
N ILE A 191 17.27 -2.30 8.21
CA ILE A 191 17.11 -3.07 9.45
C ILE A 191 18.09 -2.63 10.56
N GLU A 192 19.28 -2.16 10.18
CA GLU A 192 20.29 -1.59 11.09
C GLU A 192 19.78 -0.33 11.81
N ASN A 193 19.03 0.53 11.10
CA ASN A 193 18.39 1.70 11.71
C ASN A 193 17.34 1.27 12.72
N LEU A 194 16.49 0.29 12.38
CA LEU A 194 15.48 -0.21 13.30
C LEU A 194 16.11 -0.81 14.58
N TRP A 195 17.21 -1.57 14.41
CA TRP A 195 17.95 -2.12 15.55
C TRP A 195 18.57 -1.03 16.42
N LYS A 196 19.19 -0.01 15.82
CA LYS A 196 19.74 1.13 16.55
C LYS A 196 18.67 1.85 17.36
N ASP A 197 17.50 2.09 16.75
CA ASP A 197 16.39 2.76 17.42
C ASP A 197 15.77 1.90 18.54
N TYR A 198 15.74 0.58 18.38
CA TYR A 198 15.34 -0.36 19.43
C TYR A 198 16.29 -0.32 20.63
N MET A 199 17.60 -0.36 20.38
CA MET A 199 18.63 -0.27 21.42
C MET A 199 18.52 1.04 22.21
N ALA A 200 18.41 2.17 21.52
CA ALA A 200 18.21 3.47 22.14
C ALA A 200 16.90 3.53 22.95
N TYR A 201 15.84 2.88 22.47
CA TYR A 201 14.56 2.81 23.17
C TYR A 201 14.64 2.00 24.47
N GLU A 202 15.22 0.80 24.44
CA GLU A 202 15.38 -0.03 25.66
C GLU A 202 16.31 0.65 26.67
N GLN A 203 17.39 1.29 26.20
CA GLN A 203 18.31 2.04 27.06
C GLN A 203 17.64 3.26 27.71
N GLY A 204 16.71 3.92 27.00
CA GLY A 204 15.91 5.02 27.54
C GLY A 204 14.85 4.59 28.56
N ILE A 205 14.37 3.35 28.51
CA ILE A 205 13.41 2.81 29.49
C ILE A 205 14.13 2.33 30.75
N ASN A 206 15.10 1.42 30.59
CA ASN A 206 15.83 0.86 31.72
C ASN A 206 17.22 0.34 31.26
N PRO A 207 18.30 1.09 31.54
CA PRO A 207 19.66 0.72 31.17
C PRO A 207 20.12 -0.63 31.71
N ILE A 208 19.61 -1.07 32.87
CA ILE A 208 20.04 -2.30 33.55
C ILE A 208 19.62 -3.53 32.74
N ILE A 209 18.39 -3.52 32.19
CA ILE A 209 17.86 -4.65 31.42
C ILE A 209 18.11 -4.52 29.91
N ALA A 210 18.45 -3.32 29.43
CA ALA A 210 18.64 -3.05 28.00
C ALA A 210 19.71 -3.96 27.37
N GLU A 211 20.83 -4.18 28.06
CA GLU A 211 21.90 -5.05 27.59
C GLU A 211 21.44 -6.52 27.48
N LYS A 212 20.72 -7.02 28.49
CA LYS A 212 20.15 -8.37 28.47
C LYS A 212 19.16 -8.54 27.31
N MET A 213 18.23 -7.59 27.15
CA MET A 213 17.24 -7.59 26.07
C MET A 213 17.89 -7.57 24.67
N ALA A 214 19.01 -6.86 24.54
CA ALA A 214 19.79 -6.82 23.32
C ALA A 214 20.47 -8.16 23.03
N MET A 215 21.10 -8.77 24.02
CA MET A 215 21.78 -10.06 23.88
C MET A 215 20.81 -11.17 23.43
N GLU A 216 19.60 -11.22 24.01
CA GLU A 216 18.58 -12.23 23.67
C GLU A 216 18.15 -12.17 22.20
N ARG A 217 18.17 -10.99 21.56
CA ARG A 217 17.74 -10.81 20.16
C ARG A 217 18.88 -10.60 19.17
N SER A 218 20.10 -10.39 19.65
CA SER A 218 21.28 -10.07 18.83
C SER A 218 21.55 -11.15 17.78
N ARG A 219 21.44 -12.44 18.15
CA ARG A 219 21.66 -13.56 17.23
C ARG A 219 20.67 -13.54 16.05
N ASP A 220 19.38 -13.40 16.35
CA ASP A 220 18.32 -13.37 15.33
C ASP A 220 18.44 -12.13 14.44
N TYR A 221 18.74 -10.98 15.02
CA TYR A 221 18.99 -9.74 14.28
C TYR A 221 20.18 -9.89 13.32
N MET A 222 21.31 -10.46 13.78
CA MET A 222 22.48 -10.66 12.92
C MET A 222 22.17 -11.59 11.74
N ASN A 223 21.34 -12.62 11.97
CA ASN A 223 20.84 -13.49 10.91
C ASN A 223 19.94 -12.71 9.92
N ALA A 224 18.94 -11.99 10.42
CA ALA A 224 18.02 -11.19 9.60
C ALA A 224 18.74 -10.11 8.79
N ARG A 225 19.75 -9.46 9.38
CA ARG A 225 20.61 -8.47 8.71
C ARG A 225 21.43 -9.09 7.58
N ARG A 226 21.98 -10.28 7.77
CA ARG A 226 22.71 -11.01 6.71
C ARG A 226 21.77 -11.31 5.55
N VAL A 227 20.62 -11.93 5.83
CA VAL A 227 19.61 -12.27 4.83
C VAL A 227 19.06 -11.02 4.14
N ALA A 228 18.91 -9.89 4.84
CA ALA A 228 18.46 -8.63 4.24
C ALA A 228 19.40 -8.14 3.13
N LYS A 229 20.73 -8.29 3.30
CA LYS A 229 21.71 -7.93 2.28
C LYS A 229 21.65 -8.86 1.06
N GLU A 230 21.50 -10.17 1.30
CA GLU A 230 21.30 -11.16 0.23
C GLU A 230 20.00 -10.88 -0.54
N PHE A 231 18.92 -10.57 0.17
CA PHE A 231 17.63 -10.26 -0.40
C PHE A 231 17.66 -8.96 -1.22
N GLU A 232 18.39 -7.94 -0.76
CA GLU A 232 18.62 -6.72 -1.53
C GLU A 232 19.37 -7.00 -2.83
N ALA A 233 20.44 -7.78 -2.77
CA ALA A 233 21.26 -8.10 -3.93
C ALA A 233 20.44 -8.77 -5.05
N ILE A 234 19.58 -9.73 -4.70
CA ILE A 234 18.74 -10.46 -5.66
C ILE A 234 17.60 -9.57 -6.19
N THR A 235 17.04 -8.68 -5.37
CA THR A 235 15.84 -7.91 -5.74
C THR A 235 16.10 -6.52 -6.31
N ARG A 236 17.36 -6.05 -6.34
CA ARG A 236 17.73 -4.71 -6.84
C ARG A 236 17.47 -4.54 -8.33
N GLY A 237 17.65 -5.59 -9.13
CA GLY A 237 17.43 -5.55 -10.58
C GLY A 237 15.97 -5.71 -11.02
N LEU A 238 15.06 -6.01 -10.10
CA LEU A 238 13.66 -6.29 -10.43
C LEU A 238 12.86 -5.01 -10.61
N SER A 239 12.15 -4.89 -11.73
CA SER A 239 11.17 -3.83 -11.92
C SER A 239 9.88 -4.14 -11.16
N ARG A 240 9.50 -3.24 -10.25
CA ARG A 240 8.31 -3.37 -9.38
C ARG A 240 7.18 -2.43 -9.78
N SER A 241 7.34 -1.71 -10.87
CA SER A 241 6.47 -0.61 -11.30
C SER A 241 5.89 -0.77 -12.70
N ILE A 242 6.38 -1.73 -13.48
CA ILE A 242 5.90 -2.01 -14.84
C ILE A 242 4.59 -2.81 -14.75
N PRO A 243 3.54 -2.43 -15.50
CA PRO A 243 2.30 -3.20 -15.57
C PRO A 243 2.51 -4.58 -16.18
N SER A 244 1.66 -5.53 -15.81
CA SER A 244 1.64 -6.85 -16.46
C SER A 244 1.16 -6.72 -17.90
N VAL A 245 2.02 -7.09 -18.86
CA VAL A 245 1.69 -7.17 -20.29
C VAL A 245 1.98 -8.58 -20.80
N PRO A 246 1.19 -9.11 -21.75
CA PRO A 246 1.47 -10.40 -22.36
C PRO A 246 2.79 -10.36 -23.15
N PRO A 247 3.54 -11.48 -23.25
CA PRO A 247 4.73 -11.54 -24.09
C PRO A 247 4.37 -11.22 -25.54
N THR A 248 4.99 -10.18 -26.10
CA THR A 248 4.99 -9.91 -27.54
C THR A 248 6.16 -10.68 -28.13
N GLY A 249 5.87 -11.64 -29.02
CA GLY A 249 6.87 -12.46 -29.70
C GLY A 249 7.75 -11.68 -30.66
#